data_AF-A0A1M5NGK2-F1
#
_entry.id   AF-A0A1M5NGK2-F1
#
_cell.length_a   1.000
_cell.length_b   1.000
_cell.length_c   1.000
_cell.angle_alpha   90.00
_cell.angle_beta   90.00
_cell.angle_gamma   90.00
#
_symmetry.space_group_name_H-M   'P 1'
#
loop_
_entity.id
_entity.type
_entity.pdbx_description
1 polymer ?
#
loop_
_entity_poly.entity_id
_entity_poly.type
_entity_poly.pdbx_seq_one_letter_code
_entity_poly.pdbx_strand_id
1 'polypeptide(L)'
;ADVAFYLDPSHKWLANAKLAPGDENEGEFHEYYVTAEIFEKVSKRIASKNTNVPNPDYKKEPEAKKQTPAEQKGPSKKETKKIALSDKKVQDYHEQKIAVKNEISKNPVWEKINSFMVVGGEDSIWNKNHKDGECPNCIAAVKAGQLKKIFTKTDLTILETVGAIYTKYMKELGMDTCWNKAHFFAQAVVESGKELTVKSGGESFDYSADDLYLGRWSEKEQKRKIIFSYFTTHKDEAYQYGRIKEIRNGKKVIVQYANEEMIAKLAYGPNAAKGVELGNTQPNDGWDLRGRGLVQLTGRSGYEYANNYTKREGADIVQNPDLIVTNPAIAVLSSMAFFKWKGITKIANEETETEPISIRVGYDVLLANGKKNHSEKQEAFTKNTAVVFETGICKYGEKQAATDLKIQQGINWLESIAIDQELAEDKSNYKVLYSQDGDRTSKEGEDVMDCSELICRYLQKIEWSSKVLNMNTSGLYTYAQNNSKWLEKHDSTSYKPKIGDIFIWKNDAGSNGHTGVVVNFDKTKDIVTTIEAISSSEEPEGIDGKINLQGVVKLKWKRFSKHLINHPIRTSTYTASTCRFYTPKVHYSKQDKK
;
A
#
# COMPACT_ATOMS: atom_id res chain seq x y z
N ALA A 1 21.57 30.25 -29.67
CA ALA A 1 21.97 29.80 -28.33
C ALA A 1 22.81 28.56 -28.55
N ASP A 2 24.07 28.58 -28.14
CA ASP A 2 24.93 27.39 -28.22
C ASP A 2 24.55 26.50 -27.05
N VAL A 3 23.88 25.38 -27.35
CA VAL A 3 23.51 24.37 -26.37
C VAL A 3 24.60 23.30 -26.39
N ALA A 4 25.33 23.17 -25.29
CA ALA A 4 26.30 22.09 -25.10
C ALA A 4 25.64 20.96 -24.30
N PHE A 5 25.75 19.73 -24.80
CA PHE A 5 25.30 18.53 -24.11
C PHE A 5 26.52 17.83 -23.50
N TYR A 6 26.43 17.46 -22.22
CA TYR A 6 27.45 16.67 -21.54
C TYR A 6 26.98 15.22 -21.46
N LEU A 7 27.76 14.31 -22.03
CA LEU A 7 27.55 12.87 -21.89
C LEU A 7 28.32 12.40 -20.66
N ASP A 8 27.59 11.94 -19.64
CA ASP A 8 28.17 11.36 -18.43
C ASP A 8 28.46 9.86 -18.65
N PRO A 9 29.74 9.42 -18.61
CA PRO A 9 30.14 8.03 -18.78
C PRO A 9 29.48 7.05 -17.81
N SER A 10 28.92 7.52 -16.69
CA SER A 10 28.16 6.69 -15.73
C SER A 10 26.89 6.07 -16.33
N HIS A 11 26.39 6.60 -17.45
CA HIS A 11 25.19 6.12 -18.14
C HIS A 11 25.47 5.11 -19.27
N LYS A 12 26.68 4.57 -19.37
CA LYS A 12 27.09 3.57 -20.38
C LYS A 12 26.18 2.32 -20.45
N TRP A 13 25.51 1.99 -19.35
CA TRP A 13 24.54 0.89 -19.30
C TRP A 13 23.36 1.10 -20.26
N LEU A 14 23.00 2.35 -20.58
CA LEU A 14 21.90 2.67 -21.48
C LEU A 14 22.21 2.27 -22.93
N ALA A 15 23.46 2.44 -23.37
CA ALA A 15 23.93 2.01 -24.69
C ALA A 15 24.04 0.48 -24.74
N ASN A 16 24.64 -0.14 -23.72
CA ASN A 16 24.76 -1.60 -23.63
C ASN A 16 23.41 -2.33 -23.44
N ALA A 17 22.33 -1.63 -23.09
CA ALA A 17 20.99 -2.20 -22.93
C ALA A 17 20.26 -2.48 -24.26
N LYS A 18 20.74 -1.94 -25.39
CA LYS A 18 20.10 -2.08 -26.71
C LYS A 18 21.09 -2.53 -27.78
N LEU A 19 21.47 -3.81 -27.75
CA LEU A 19 22.22 -4.42 -28.85
C LEU A 19 21.36 -4.52 -30.10
N ALA A 20 21.95 -4.25 -31.27
CA ALA A 20 21.29 -4.53 -32.54
C ALA A 20 21.04 -6.05 -32.68
N PRO A 21 19.94 -6.49 -33.31
CA PRO A 21 19.65 -7.90 -33.47
C PRO A 21 20.78 -8.64 -34.21
N GLY A 22 21.51 -9.48 -33.47
CA GLY A 22 22.64 -10.26 -34.01
C GLY A 22 23.99 -9.94 -33.36
N ASP A 23 24.11 -8.82 -32.66
CA ASP A 23 25.37 -8.41 -32.03
C ASP A 23 25.48 -8.95 -30.60
N GLU A 24 26.70 -9.39 -30.23
CA GLU A 24 27.00 -9.86 -28.87
C GLU A 24 27.55 -8.75 -27.97
N ASN A 25 28.02 -7.63 -28.56
CA ASN A 25 28.42 -6.40 -27.87
C ASN A 25 28.27 -5.17 -28.79
N GLU A 26 28.24 -3.97 -28.21
CA GLU A 26 28.12 -2.66 -28.92
C GLU A 26 29.39 -2.25 -29.69
N GLY A 27 30.48 -3.03 -29.64
CA GLY A 27 31.76 -2.69 -30.25
C GLY A 27 32.67 -1.80 -29.39
N GLU A 28 33.81 -1.39 -29.97
CA GLU A 28 34.89 -0.63 -29.31
C GLU A 28 34.49 0.81 -28.92
N PHE A 29 33.45 1.36 -29.54
CA PHE A 29 32.98 2.72 -29.31
C PHE A 29 31.44 2.75 -29.23
N HIS A 30 30.90 3.59 -28.34
CA HIS A 30 29.50 3.97 -28.35
C HIS A 30 29.29 5.17 -29.28
N GLU A 31 28.31 5.09 -30.18
CA GLU A 31 27.90 6.22 -31.03
C GLU A 31 26.73 6.96 -30.41
N TYR A 32 26.88 8.27 -30.20
CA TYR A 32 25.81 9.13 -29.70
C TYR A 32 25.44 10.21 -30.72
N TYR A 33 24.15 10.49 -30.84
CA TYR A 33 23.61 11.67 -31.51
C TYR A 33 22.53 12.32 -30.65
N VAL A 34 22.47 13.65 -30.68
CA VAL A 34 21.46 14.43 -29.95
C VAL A 34 20.64 15.23 -30.95
N THR A 35 19.31 15.17 -30.82
CA THR A 35 18.39 16.01 -31.58
C THR A 35 17.74 17.02 -30.64
N ALA A 36 17.85 18.30 -30.96
CA ALA A 36 17.17 19.38 -30.24
C ALA A 36 16.04 19.96 -31.10
N GLU A 37 14.91 20.28 -30.48
CA GLU A 37 13.75 20.91 -31.12
C GLU A 37 13.40 22.20 -30.35
N ILE A 38 13.41 23.34 -31.05
CA ILE A 38 13.12 24.66 -30.46
C ILE A 38 11.65 24.99 -30.73
N PHE A 39 10.87 25.23 -29.67
CA PHE A 39 9.40 25.31 -29.71
C PHE A 39 8.79 26.61 -30.27
N GLU A 40 9.60 27.51 -30.82
CA GLU A 40 9.09 28.73 -31.44
C GLU A 40 9.51 28.81 -32.92
N LYS A 41 8.55 28.47 -33.79
CA LYS A 41 8.55 28.50 -35.27
C LYS A 41 9.13 27.26 -35.98
N VAL A 42 8.19 26.46 -36.52
CA VAL A 42 8.34 25.45 -37.60
C VAL A 42 9.51 24.48 -37.40
N SER A 43 9.22 23.36 -36.72
CA SER A 43 9.82 22.00 -36.83
C SER A 43 11.09 21.80 -37.68
N LYS A 44 12.15 22.56 -37.42
CA LYS A 44 13.50 22.23 -37.89
C LYS A 44 14.22 21.47 -36.79
N ARG A 45 14.13 20.14 -36.85
CA ARG A 45 15.02 19.27 -36.08
C ARG A 45 16.42 19.40 -36.63
N ILE A 46 17.39 19.71 -35.76
CA ILE A 46 18.81 19.72 -36.11
C ILE A 46 19.45 18.62 -35.27
N ALA A 47 20.08 17.66 -35.95
CA ALA A 47 20.84 16.59 -35.32
C ALA A 47 22.31 17.02 -35.17
N SER A 48 22.94 16.62 -34.07
CA SER A 48 24.39 16.72 -33.93
C SER A 48 25.11 15.79 -34.92
N LYS A 49 26.40 16.03 -35.16
CA LYS A 49 27.26 15.01 -35.77
C LYS A 49 27.42 13.84 -34.79
N ASN A 50 27.58 12.63 -35.33
CA ASN A 50 27.90 11.47 -34.51
C ASN A 50 29.23 11.69 -33.79
N THR A 51 29.27 11.35 -32.51
CA THR A 51 30.49 11.38 -31.71
C THR A 51 30.72 10.00 -31.11
N ASN A 52 31.92 9.47 -31.33
CA ASN A 52 32.33 8.15 -30.86
C ASN A 52 33.01 8.30 -29.50
N VAL A 53 32.50 7.58 -28.51
CA VAL A 53 33.06 7.55 -27.15
C VAL A 53 33.61 6.15 -26.88
N PRO A 54 34.85 5.99 -26.38
CA PRO A 54 35.41 4.67 -26.09
C PRO A 54 34.51 3.86 -25.16
N ASN A 55 34.18 2.62 -25.53
CA ASN A 55 33.39 1.72 -24.70
C ASN A 55 34.30 1.01 -23.68
N PRO A 56 34.23 1.34 -22.37
CA PRO A 56 35.14 0.79 -21.37
C PRO A 56 34.89 -0.70 -21.06
N ASP A 57 33.76 -1.26 -21.50
CA ASP A 57 33.39 -2.66 -21.26
C ASP A 57 33.74 -3.56 -22.47
N TYR A 58 34.26 -2.98 -23.56
CA TYR A 58 34.71 -3.74 -24.73
C TYR A 58 36.00 -4.50 -24.41
N LYS A 59 35.93 -5.84 -24.46
CA LYS A 59 37.08 -6.72 -24.36
C LYS A 59 37.49 -7.14 -25.77
N LYS A 60 38.64 -6.63 -26.24
CA LYS A 60 39.23 -7.02 -27.52
C LYS A 60 39.52 -8.53 -27.50
N GLU A 61 38.94 -9.29 -28.43
CA GLU A 61 39.31 -10.70 -28.58
C GLU A 61 40.79 -10.82 -28.96
N PRO A 62 41.51 -11.86 -28.51
CA PRO A 62 42.91 -12.05 -28.88
C PRO A 62 43.02 -12.23 -30.39
N GLU A 63 43.82 -11.40 -31.05
CA GLU A 63 44.09 -11.50 -32.48
C GLU A 63 44.59 -12.90 -32.85
N ALA A 64 43.72 -13.70 -33.47
CA ALA A 64 44.14 -14.93 -34.13
C ALA A 64 45.10 -14.56 -35.27
N LYS A 65 46.31 -15.12 -35.20
CA LYS A 65 47.38 -14.92 -36.17
C LYS A 65 46.86 -15.08 -37.61
N LYS A 66 47.10 -14.03 -38.40
CA LYS A 66 47.00 -13.92 -39.86
C LYS A 66 47.09 -15.26 -40.61
N GLN A 67 46.08 -15.55 -41.43
CA GLN A 67 46.27 -16.13 -42.76
C GLN A 67 45.35 -15.41 -43.75
N THR A 68 45.96 -14.86 -44.80
CA THR A 68 45.33 -14.27 -46.01
C THR A 68 45.55 -15.24 -47.19
N PRO A 69 44.91 -15.07 -48.36
CA PRO A 69 43.53 -15.49 -48.66
C PRO A 69 43.42 -16.32 -49.97
N ALA A 70 42.32 -17.03 -50.19
CA ALA A 70 41.85 -17.42 -51.55
C ALA A 70 40.33 -17.72 -51.47
N GLU A 71 39.44 -16.89 -51.99
CA GLU A 71 39.03 -16.67 -53.39
C GLU A 71 37.67 -17.38 -53.69
N GLN A 72 36.66 -16.53 -53.94
CA GLN A 72 35.35 -16.72 -54.61
C GLN A 72 34.71 -18.13 -54.73
N LYS A 73 33.45 -18.25 -54.25
CA LYS A 73 32.25 -18.44 -55.12
C LYS A 73 30.93 -18.48 -54.34
N GLY A 74 29.88 -18.00 -55.01
CA GLY A 74 28.51 -17.84 -54.53
C GLY A 74 27.70 -19.15 -54.37
N PRO A 75 26.36 -19.02 -54.21
CA PRO A 75 25.56 -19.87 -53.32
C PRO A 75 24.89 -21.05 -54.04
N SER A 76 24.49 -22.11 -53.31
CA SER A 76 23.09 -22.60 -53.26
C SER A 76 22.91 -23.98 -52.58
N LYS A 77 21.80 -24.07 -51.83
CA LYS A 77 20.77 -25.13 -51.81
C LYS A 77 21.07 -26.57 -51.35
N LYS A 78 20.14 -27.00 -50.47
CA LYS A 78 19.43 -28.30 -50.45
C LYS A 78 20.30 -29.50 -50.04
N GLU A 79 19.84 -30.53 -49.35
CA GLU A 79 18.51 -30.97 -48.96
C GLU A 79 18.71 -32.12 -47.96
N THR A 80 17.96 -32.08 -46.85
CA THR A 80 17.21 -33.20 -46.29
C THR A 80 17.85 -34.50 -45.75
N LYS A 81 17.11 -34.98 -44.72
CA LYS A 81 16.68 -36.36 -44.42
C LYS A 81 17.35 -37.05 -43.22
N LYS A 82 16.66 -36.87 -42.08
CA LYS A 82 16.24 -37.86 -41.09
C LYS A 82 16.47 -39.33 -41.46
N ILE A 83 16.95 -40.12 -40.49
CA ILE A 83 16.49 -41.48 -40.21
C ILE A 83 16.36 -41.64 -38.68
N ALA A 84 15.36 -42.42 -38.28
CA ALA A 84 14.87 -42.63 -36.93
C ALA A 84 15.00 -44.10 -36.49
N LEU A 85 14.88 -44.30 -35.17
CA LEU A 85 14.54 -45.50 -34.37
C LEU A 85 15.40 -46.78 -34.46
N SER A 86 15.81 -47.30 -33.30
CA SER A 86 15.09 -48.41 -32.63
C SER A 86 15.73 -48.86 -31.31
N ASP A 87 14.91 -48.88 -30.25
CA ASP A 87 14.75 -49.89 -29.19
C ASP A 87 15.96 -50.67 -28.62
N LYS A 88 16.16 -50.52 -27.30
CA LYS A 88 16.06 -51.65 -26.35
C LYS A 88 15.95 -51.16 -24.89
N LYS A 89 14.97 -51.74 -24.19
CA LYS A 89 14.70 -51.64 -22.75
C LYS A 89 15.91 -52.09 -21.91
N VAL A 90 16.14 -51.43 -20.77
CA VAL A 90 15.97 -51.92 -19.38
C VAL A 90 16.77 -50.98 -18.46
N GLN A 91 16.14 -50.62 -17.34
CA GLN A 91 16.59 -49.69 -16.32
C GLN A 91 17.75 -50.25 -15.50
N ASP A 92 18.69 -49.40 -15.10
CA ASP A 92 19.06 -49.29 -13.68
C ASP A 92 19.77 -47.95 -13.39
N TYR A 93 19.60 -47.46 -12.16
CA TYR A 93 19.94 -46.11 -11.72
C TYR A 93 21.46 -45.85 -11.76
N HIS A 94 21.87 -44.82 -12.50
CA HIS A 94 23.23 -44.27 -12.44
C HIS A 94 23.21 -42.86 -11.83
N GLU A 95 23.87 -42.73 -10.67
CA GLU A 95 24.48 -41.47 -10.26
C GLU A 95 25.56 -41.11 -11.28
N GLN A 96 25.47 -39.92 -11.89
CA GLN A 96 26.58 -39.32 -12.61
C GLN A 96 26.57 -37.79 -12.56
N LYS A 97 27.78 -37.26 -12.41
CA LYS A 97 28.16 -35.85 -12.31
C LYS A 97 27.38 -34.96 -13.27
N ILE A 98 26.73 -33.93 -12.74
CA ILE A 98 26.12 -32.86 -13.52
C ILE A 98 27.25 -32.08 -14.21
N ALA A 99 27.37 -32.25 -15.53
CA ALA A 99 28.14 -31.37 -16.38
C ALA A 99 27.37 -30.04 -16.50
N VAL A 100 28.00 -28.95 -16.07
CA VAL A 100 27.49 -27.58 -16.30
C VAL A 100 27.48 -27.34 -17.80
N LYS A 101 26.30 -27.12 -18.36
CA LYS A 101 26.15 -26.62 -19.73
C LYS A 101 26.54 -25.14 -19.78
N ASN A 102 27.54 -24.80 -20.59
CA ASN A 102 27.80 -23.41 -21.01
C ASN A 102 26.87 -23.03 -22.17
N GLU A 103 25.56 -23.08 -21.94
CA GLU A 103 24.56 -22.53 -22.85
C GLU A 103 23.85 -21.38 -22.12
N ILE A 104 24.17 -20.14 -22.48
CA ILE A 104 23.32 -18.99 -22.15
C ILE A 104 22.06 -19.16 -23.00
N SER A 105 20.94 -19.48 -22.35
CA SER A 105 19.63 -19.42 -22.98
C SER A 105 19.42 -17.99 -23.51
N LYS A 106 19.46 -17.80 -24.84
CA LYS A 106 19.06 -16.54 -25.53
C LYS A 106 17.54 -16.35 -25.53
N ASN A 107 16.89 -16.80 -24.46
CA ASN A 107 15.53 -16.51 -24.09
C ASN A 107 15.54 -16.54 -22.56
N PRO A 108 15.56 -15.40 -21.84
CA PRO A 108 14.91 -15.44 -20.55
C PRO A 108 13.50 -15.93 -20.90
N VAL A 109 13.16 -17.13 -20.43
CA VAL A 109 11.75 -17.39 -20.19
C VAL A 109 11.39 -16.27 -19.23
N TRP A 110 10.85 -15.19 -19.80
CA TRP A 110 9.91 -14.39 -19.10
C TRP A 110 8.89 -15.44 -18.66
N GLU A 111 8.96 -15.82 -17.39
CA GLU A 111 7.74 -15.78 -16.64
C GLU A 111 7.24 -14.33 -16.78
N LYS A 112 6.60 -14.05 -17.93
CA LYS A 112 5.26 -13.50 -17.86
C LYS A 112 4.65 -14.32 -16.75
N ILE A 113 4.39 -13.66 -15.64
CA ILE A 113 3.32 -14.04 -14.76
C ILE A 113 2.09 -14.07 -15.69
N ASN A 114 1.92 -15.19 -16.39
CA ASN A 114 0.83 -15.48 -17.29
C ASN A 114 -0.32 -15.67 -16.33
N SER A 115 -1.04 -14.55 -16.16
CA SER A 115 -1.93 -14.30 -15.05
C SER A 115 -1.17 -14.22 -13.72
N PHE A 116 -1.41 -13.15 -12.96
CA PHE A 116 -1.58 -13.38 -11.53
C PHE A 116 -2.50 -14.58 -11.48
N MET A 117 -2.11 -15.68 -10.86
CA MET A 117 -3.13 -16.55 -10.33
C MET A 117 -3.85 -15.66 -9.31
N VAL A 118 -4.84 -14.90 -9.80
CA VAL A 118 -6.02 -14.58 -9.05
C VAL A 118 -6.59 -15.96 -8.79
N VAL A 119 -6.05 -16.61 -7.77
CA VAL A 119 -6.91 -17.47 -7.00
C VAL A 119 -7.95 -16.47 -6.52
N GLY A 120 -9.12 -16.48 -7.15
CA GLY A 120 -10.36 -16.10 -6.51
C GLY A 120 -10.55 -17.05 -5.34
N GLY A 121 -9.68 -16.92 -4.35
CA GLY A 121 -9.51 -17.79 -3.21
C GLY A 121 -9.32 -16.84 -2.08
N GLU A 122 -10.47 -16.45 -1.55
CA GLU A 122 -10.77 -16.36 -0.13
C GLU A 122 -9.64 -15.85 0.77
N ASP A 123 -10.02 -14.95 1.66
CA ASP A 123 -9.31 -14.52 2.86
C ASP A 123 -8.82 -15.68 3.79
N SER A 124 -8.81 -16.94 3.34
CA SER A 124 -8.69 -18.18 4.11
C SER A 124 -7.27 -18.62 4.45
N ILE A 125 -6.20 -18.13 3.78
CA ILE A 125 -4.81 -18.50 4.14
C ILE A 125 -4.24 -17.57 5.24
N TRP A 126 -4.59 -16.28 5.21
CA TRP A 126 -4.13 -15.31 6.21
C TRP A 126 -4.93 -15.39 7.52
N ASN A 127 -6.17 -15.88 7.45
CA ASN A 127 -7.09 -15.91 8.59
C ASN A 127 -6.87 -17.06 9.61
N LYS A 128 -5.96 -18.01 9.36
CA LYS A 128 -5.86 -19.23 10.19
C LYS A 128 -5.33 -19.03 11.61
N ASN A 129 -4.89 -17.82 11.98
CA ASN A 129 -4.26 -17.55 13.27
C ASN A 129 -4.85 -16.35 14.03
N HIS A 130 -6.05 -15.88 13.68
CA HIS A 130 -6.68 -14.78 14.43
C HIS A 130 -7.30 -15.27 15.72
N LYS A 131 -6.86 -14.66 16.82
CA LYS A 131 -7.53 -14.82 18.11
C LYS A 131 -8.80 -13.98 18.10
N ASP A 132 -9.87 -14.53 18.67
CA ASP A 132 -11.10 -13.77 18.93
C ASP A 132 -10.74 -12.48 19.70
N GLY A 133 -11.03 -11.32 19.10
CA GLY A 133 -10.72 -10.01 19.68
C GLY A 133 -9.84 -9.09 18.85
N GLU A 134 -9.11 -9.58 17.85
CA GLU A 134 -8.27 -8.73 16.98
C GLU A 134 -9.12 -7.91 15.99
N CYS A 135 -8.70 -6.68 15.69
CA CYS A 135 -9.40 -5.81 14.74
C CYS A 135 -9.32 -6.39 13.31
N PRO A 136 -10.44 -6.67 12.62
CA PRO A 136 -10.42 -7.25 11.27
C PRO A 136 -9.66 -6.40 10.24
N ASN A 137 -9.76 -5.07 10.34
CA ASN A 137 -9.09 -4.15 9.42
C ASN A 137 -7.57 -4.06 9.64
N CYS A 138 -7.10 -4.32 10.86
CA CYS A 138 -5.67 -4.34 11.18
C CYS A 138 -4.95 -5.39 10.33
N ILE A 139 -5.52 -6.59 10.29
CA ILE A 139 -4.96 -7.78 9.64
C ILE A 139 -5.35 -7.88 8.16
N ALA A 140 -6.34 -7.11 7.70
CA ALA A 140 -6.80 -7.14 6.32
C ALA A 140 -5.70 -6.74 5.33
N ALA A 141 -5.71 -7.37 4.16
CA ALA A 141 -4.80 -7.01 3.07
C ALA A 141 -4.95 -5.55 2.66
N VAL A 142 -3.83 -4.88 2.37
CA VAL A 142 -3.81 -3.53 1.81
C VAL A 142 -4.16 -3.61 0.33
N LYS A 143 -5.32 -3.04 -0.04
CA LYS A 143 -5.85 -3.11 -1.41
C LYS A 143 -5.37 -1.94 -2.25
N ALA A 144 -5.11 -2.17 -3.54
CA ALA A 144 -4.72 -1.11 -4.48
C ALA A 144 -5.74 0.04 -4.55
N GLY A 145 -7.04 -0.26 -4.45
CA GLY A 145 -8.11 0.74 -4.39
C GLY A 145 -8.03 1.66 -3.16
N GLN A 146 -7.53 1.16 -2.01
CA GLN A 146 -7.24 2.01 -0.84
C GLN A 146 -6.06 2.93 -1.16
N LEU A 147 -4.97 2.38 -1.69
CA LEU A 147 -3.78 3.16 -2.03
C LEU A 147 -4.03 4.20 -3.13
N LYS A 148 -4.96 3.94 -4.06
CA LYS A 148 -5.32 4.89 -5.13
C LYS A 148 -5.98 6.16 -4.59
N LYS A 149 -6.64 6.10 -3.42
CA LYS A 149 -7.18 7.27 -2.71
C LYS A 149 -6.06 8.13 -2.08
N ILE A 150 -4.89 7.55 -1.86
CA ILE A 150 -3.71 8.21 -1.28
C ILE A 150 -2.82 8.75 -2.41
N PHE A 151 -2.42 7.87 -3.32
CA PHE A 151 -1.52 8.12 -4.43
C PHE A 151 -2.30 8.29 -5.74
N THR A 152 -3.07 9.38 -5.82
CA THR A 152 -4.07 9.57 -6.88
C THR A 152 -3.47 9.57 -8.29
N LYS A 153 -2.18 9.90 -8.43
CA LYS A 153 -1.48 9.98 -9.72
C LYS A 153 -0.63 8.75 -10.05
N THR A 154 -0.66 7.71 -9.22
CA THR A 154 0.11 6.49 -9.44
C THR A 154 -0.69 5.46 -10.21
N ASP A 155 -0.04 4.68 -11.06
CA ASP A 155 -0.66 3.59 -11.80
C ASP A 155 -1.17 2.46 -10.87
N LEU A 156 -2.31 1.85 -11.20
CA LEU A 156 -2.93 0.84 -10.35
C LEU A 156 -2.04 -0.40 -10.18
N THR A 157 -1.30 -0.81 -11.21
CA THR A 157 -0.39 -1.98 -11.17
C THR A 157 0.77 -1.80 -10.19
N ILE A 158 1.29 -0.56 -10.09
CA ILE A 158 2.29 -0.20 -9.08
C ILE A 158 1.68 -0.30 -7.68
N LEU A 159 0.45 0.19 -7.51
CA LEU A 159 -0.25 0.15 -6.23
C LEU A 159 -0.63 -1.28 -5.81
N GLU A 160 -0.96 -2.16 -6.75
CA GLU A 160 -1.13 -3.60 -6.51
C GLU A 160 0.16 -4.21 -5.98
N THR A 161 1.29 -3.90 -6.60
CA THR A 161 2.62 -4.36 -6.16
C THR A 161 2.91 -3.88 -4.73
N VAL A 162 2.67 -2.60 -4.45
CA VAL A 162 2.91 -1.99 -3.13
C VAL A 162 2.01 -2.61 -2.06
N GLY A 163 0.72 -2.76 -2.34
CA GLY A 163 -0.25 -3.38 -1.43
C GLY A 163 0.06 -4.85 -1.15
N ALA A 164 0.46 -5.62 -2.17
CA ALA A 164 0.85 -7.02 -2.04
C ALA A 164 2.08 -7.19 -1.16
N ILE A 165 3.14 -6.41 -1.40
CA ILE A 165 4.37 -6.48 -0.59
C ILE A 165 4.11 -6.03 0.85
N TYR A 166 3.35 -4.94 1.04
CA TYR A 166 2.98 -4.51 2.39
C TYR A 166 2.25 -5.62 3.13
N THR A 167 1.23 -6.21 2.50
CA THR A 167 0.44 -7.29 3.09
C THR A 167 1.29 -8.51 3.41
N LYS A 168 2.22 -8.89 2.52
CA LYS A 168 3.12 -10.04 2.72
C LYS A 168 3.97 -9.92 3.98
N TYR A 169 4.47 -8.72 4.28
CA TYR A 169 5.45 -8.51 5.37
C TYR A 169 4.88 -7.84 6.63
N MET A 170 3.67 -7.28 6.59
CA MET A 170 3.15 -6.47 7.70
C MET A 170 3.11 -7.24 9.03
N LYS A 171 2.78 -8.53 9.04
CA LYS A 171 2.74 -9.33 10.27
C LYS A 171 4.14 -9.55 10.87
N GLU A 172 5.11 -9.95 10.04
CA GLU A 172 6.51 -10.15 10.49
C GLU A 172 7.13 -8.81 10.95
N LEU A 173 6.72 -7.71 10.34
CA LEU A 173 7.22 -6.38 10.66
C LEU A 173 6.47 -5.70 11.80
N GLY A 174 5.35 -6.26 12.27
CA GLY A 174 4.48 -5.65 13.30
C GLY A 174 3.78 -4.37 12.81
N MET A 175 3.48 -4.32 11.51
CA MET A 175 2.85 -3.21 10.80
C MET A 175 1.42 -3.54 10.33
N ASP A 176 0.84 -4.57 10.91
CA ASP A 176 -0.47 -5.15 10.64
C ASP A 176 -1.56 -4.49 11.49
N THR A 177 -1.46 -3.19 11.76
CA THR A 177 -2.54 -2.42 12.41
C THR A 177 -3.04 -1.31 11.52
N CYS A 178 -4.31 -0.90 11.66
CA CYS A 178 -4.85 0.24 10.93
C CYS A 178 -4.00 1.49 11.14
N TRP A 179 -3.55 1.69 12.38
CA TRP A 179 -2.69 2.80 12.79
C TRP A 179 -1.33 2.77 12.10
N ASN A 180 -0.68 1.60 12.06
CA ASN A 180 0.59 1.44 11.35
C ASN A 180 0.45 1.74 9.86
N LYS A 181 -0.59 1.21 9.20
CA LYS A 181 -0.89 1.49 7.79
C LYS A 181 -1.07 2.99 7.56
N ALA A 182 -1.91 3.63 8.37
CA ALA A 182 -2.21 5.06 8.24
C ALA A 182 -0.97 5.94 8.42
N HIS A 183 -0.20 5.73 9.48
CA HIS A 183 1.04 6.47 9.73
C HIS A 183 2.08 6.24 8.65
N PHE A 184 2.28 4.99 8.23
CA PHE A 184 3.25 4.65 7.19
C PHE A 184 2.95 5.38 5.87
N PHE A 185 1.71 5.27 5.39
CA PHE A 185 1.34 5.89 4.12
C PHE A 185 1.20 7.42 4.21
N ALA A 186 0.94 7.99 5.39
CA ALA A 186 0.98 9.44 5.61
C ALA A 186 2.41 9.99 5.43
N GLN A 187 3.41 9.28 5.95
CA GLN A 187 4.81 9.63 5.72
C GLN A 187 5.16 9.48 4.23
N ALA A 188 4.83 8.32 3.65
CA ALA A 188 5.19 8.01 2.27
C ALA A 188 4.61 9.00 1.26
N VAL A 189 3.34 9.41 1.37
CA VAL A 189 2.71 10.33 0.41
C VAL A 189 3.30 11.74 0.44
N VAL A 190 3.77 12.20 1.60
CA VAL A 190 4.43 13.51 1.71
C VAL A 190 5.86 13.47 1.18
N GLU A 191 6.58 12.37 1.41
CA GLU A 191 7.97 12.23 0.96
C GLU A 191 8.10 11.89 -0.53
N SER A 192 7.14 11.14 -1.08
CA SER A 192 7.18 10.65 -2.48
C SER A 192 6.17 11.32 -3.43
N GLY A 193 5.28 12.16 -2.89
CA GLY A 193 4.19 12.76 -3.65
C GLY A 193 3.04 11.78 -3.95
N LYS A 194 2.04 12.26 -4.70
CA LYS A 194 0.87 11.48 -5.10
C LYS A 194 1.18 10.49 -6.24
N GLU A 195 2.34 10.67 -6.86
CA GLU A 195 2.93 9.85 -7.90
C GLU A 195 3.69 8.64 -7.32
N LEU A 196 3.85 8.55 -6.00
CA LEU A 196 4.66 7.52 -5.33
C LEU A 196 6.08 7.43 -5.92
N THR A 197 6.64 8.58 -6.27
CA THR A 197 7.96 8.67 -6.89
C THR A 197 9.02 8.89 -5.82
N VAL A 198 9.98 7.97 -5.74
CA VAL A 198 11.20 8.20 -4.96
C VAL A 198 12.09 9.16 -5.75
N LYS A 199 12.67 10.17 -5.09
CA LYS A 199 13.60 11.10 -5.74
C LYS A 199 14.73 10.32 -6.42
N SER A 200 14.92 10.56 -7.72
CA SER A 200 15.96 9.92 -8.52
C SER A 200 17.32 10.15 -7.88
N GLY A 201 18.04 9.06 -7.57
CA GLY A 201 19.36 9.13 -6.94
C GLY A 201 19.38 9.43 -5.45
N GLY A 202 18.25 9.41 -4.73
CA GLY A 202 18.22 9.62 -3.28
C GLY A 202 18.29 11.09 -2.85
N GLU A 203 18.75 11.34 -1.62
CA GLU A 203 18.96 12.69 -1.12
C GLU A 203 20.07 13.41 -1.91
N SER A 204 19.90 14.72 -2.10
CA SER A 204 20.87 15.56 -2.78
C SER A 204 21.81 16.23 -1.77
N PHE A 205 23.07 16.34 -2.16
CA PHE A 205 24.12 17.03 -1.42
C PHE A 205 24.55 18.33 -2.11
N ASP A 206 23.66 18.97 -2.88
CA ASP A 206 23.92 20.27 -3.52
C ASP A 206 23.88 21.45 -2.51
N TYR A 207 24.88 21.48 -1.63
CA TYR A 207 25.09 22.49 -0.61
C TYR A 207 26.09 23.54 -1.06
N SER A 208 25.88 24.80 -0.66
CA SER A 208 26.91 25.84 -0.83
C SER A 208 28.04 25.68 0.17
N ALA A 209 29.25 26.10 -0.22
CA ALA A 209 30.42 26.08 0.66
C ALA A 209 30.16 26.78 2.02
N ASP A 210 29.51 27.94 2.00
CA ASP A 210 29.12 28.66 3.22
C ASP A 210 28.10 27.89 4.08
N ASP A 211 27.15 27.17 3.45
CA ASP A 211 26.15 26.39 4.19
C ASP A 211 26.81 25.20 4.89
N LEU A 212 27.83 24.59 4.26
CA LEU A 212 28.61 23.50 4.83
C LEU A 212 29.49 23.97 5.98
N TYR A 213 30.25 25.06 5.81
CA TYR A 213 31.21 25.54 6.80
C TYR A 213 30.57 26.35 7.92
N LEU A 214 29.76 27.36 7.57
CA LEU A 214 29.16 28.29 8.53
C LEU A 214 27.80 27.82 9.05
N GLY A 215 27.18 26.85 8.37
CA GLY A 215 25.80 26.45 8.62
C GLY A 215 24.77 27.33 7.91
N ARG A 216 23.52 26.88 7.91
CA ARG A 216 22.39 27.62 7.32
C ARG A 216 21.82 28.62 8.32
N TRP A 217 21.63 29.87 7.90
CA TRP A 217 21.00 30.88 8.76
C TRP A 217 19.54 30.51 9.08
N SER A 218 19.16 30.54 10.36
CA SER A 218 17.79 30.37 10.84
C SER A 218 17.29 31.69 11.37
N GLU A 219 16.40 32.38 10.63
CA GLU A 219 15.80 33.64 11.07
C GLU A 219 15.01 33.49 12.36
N LYS A 220 14.29 32.37 12.55
CA LYS A 220 13.52 32.11 13.76
C LYS A 220 14.40 32.03 15.02
N GLU A 221 15.57 31.43 14.89
CA GLU A 221 16.47 31.19 16.03
C GLU A 221 17.60 32.21 16.13
N GLN A 222 17.67 33.16 15.19
CA GLN A 222 18.72 34.18 15.07
C GLN A 222 20.14 33.58 15.16
N LYS A 223 20.32 32.37 14.61
CA LYS A 223 21.61 31.65 14.63
C LYS A 223 21.80 30.78 13.39
N ARG A 224 23.06 30.45 13.10
CA ARG A 224 23.42 29.45 12.08
C ARG A 224 23.16 28.04 12.60
N LYS A 225 22.50 27.21 11.81
CA LYS A 225 22.32 25.77 12.05
C LYS A 225 23.37 24.99 11.28
N ILE A 226 24.25 24.32 12.00
CA ILE A 226 25.23 23.40 11.44
C ILE A 226 24.49 22.26 10.72
N ILE A 227 24.84 22.01 9.46
CA ILE A 227 24.22 20.98 8.63
C ILE A 227 24.93 19.65 8.84
N PHE A 228 26.25 19.65 8.64
CA PHE A 228 27.13 18.49 8.87
C PHE A 228 28.30 18.93 9.74
N SER A 229 28.43 18.31 10.92
CA SER A 229 29.49 18.67 11.87
C SER A 229 30.89 18.47 11.31
N TYR A 230 31.08 17.57 10.35
CA TYR A 230 32.37 17.36 9.68
C TYR A 230 32.94 18.68 9.11
N PHE A 231 32.13 19.46 8.39
CA PHE A 231 32.62 20.63 7.67
C PHE A 231 32.92 21.83 8.56
N THR A 232 32.48 21.87 9.83
CA THR A 232 32.72 23.02 10.72
C THR A 232 34.20 23.20 11.07
N THR A 233 34.98 22.13 11.01
CA THR A 233 36.44 22.14 11.22
C THR A 233 37.23 21.94 9.93
N HIS A 234 36.57 21.72 8.78
CA HIS A 234 37.19 21.41 7.49
C HIS A 234 36.79 22.45 6.44
N LYS A 235 37.19 23.70 6.69
CA LYS A 235 36.88 24.84 5.81
C LYS A 235 37.33 24.58 4.38
N ASP A 236 38.57 24.14 4.19
CA ASP A 236 39.15 24.00 2.85
C ASP A 236 38.36 22.98 2.01
N GLU A 237 37.97 21.85 2.60
CA GLU A 237 37.12 20.85 1.93
C GLU A 237 35.70 21.36 1.64
N ALA A 238 35.13 22.18 2.54
CA ALA A 238 33.83 22.80 2.30
C ALA A 238 33.83 23.72 1.08
N TYR A 239 34.91 24.51 0.88
CA TYR A 239 35.05 25.39 -0.29
C TYR A 239 35.55 24.65 -1.53
N GLN A 240 36.28 23.54 -1.37
CA GLN A 240 36.70 22.70 -2.49
C GLN A 240 35.52 21.96 -3.13
N TYR A 241 34.59 21.44 -2.32
CA TYR A 241 33.50 20.59 -2.81
C TYR A 241 32.14 21.26 -2.82
N GLY A 242 31.92 22.33 -2.04
CA GLY A 242 30.63 23.03 -1.99
C GLY A 242 30.35 23.89 -3.23
N ARG A 243 29.08 24.15 -3.51
CA ARG A 243 28.65 25.06 -4.58
C ARG A 243 29.04 26.50 -4.24
N ILE A 244 29.64 27.21 -5.20
CA ILE A 244 30.00 28.63 -5.08
C ILE A 244 29.19 29.45 -6.09
N LYS A 245 28.60 30.55 -5.60
CA LYS A 245 27.86 31.51 -6.40
C LYS A 245 28.53 32.88 -6.29
N GLU A 246 28.75 33.51 -7.43
CA GLU A 246 29.27 34.89 -7.51
C GLU A 246 28.21 35.81 -8.10
N ILE A 247 28.31 37.11 -7.78
CA ILE A 247 27.49 38.12 -8.44
C ILE A 247 28.29 38.64 -9.63
N ARG A 248 27.78 38.39 -10.85
CA ARG A 248 28.33 38.94 -12.09
C ARG A 248 27.24 39.75 -12.78
N ASN A 249 27.51 41.02 -13.06
CA ASN A 249 26.56 41.97 -13.67
C ASN A 249 25.19 41.99 -12.95
N GLY A 250 25.20 42.02 -11.61
CA GLY A 250 23.98 42.04 -10.79
C GLY A 250 23.19 40.72 -10.74
N LYS A 251 23.65 39.64 -11.39
CA LYS A 251 23.02 38.32 -11.35
C LYS A 251 23.89 37.32 -10.60
N LYS A 252 23.26 36.44 -9.82
CA LYS A 252 23.94 35.30 -9.18
C LYS A 252 24.24 34.24 -10.23
N VAL A 253 25.51 33.92 -10.42
CA VAL A 253 26.01 32.90 -11.35
C VAL A 253 26.71 31.81 -10.54
N ILE A 254 26.42 30.54 -10.84
CA ILE A 254 27.14 29.41 -10.26
C ILE A 254 28.51 29.35 -10.94
N VAL A 255 29.58 29.49 -10.15
CA VAL A 255 30.97 29.42 -10.64
C VAL A 255 31.64 28.10 -10.29
N GLN A 256 31.10 27.40 -9.30
CA GLN A 256 31.47 26.04 -8.94
C GLN A 256 30.19 25.28 -8.56
N TYR A 257 29.96 24.14 -9.21
CA TYR A 257 28.90 23.21 -8.81
C TYR A 257 29.34 22.38 -7.61
N ALA A 258 28.39 21.93 -6.79
CA ALA A 258 28.72 21.04 -5.67
C ALA A 258 29.20 19.69 -6.19
N ASN A 259 30.26 19.15 -5.58
CA ASN A 259 30.62 17.75 -5.71
C ASN A 259 29.84 16.94 -4.66
N GLU A 260 28.59 16.61 -5.00
CA GLU A 260 27.64 15.95 -4.10
C GLU A 260 28.18 14.63 -3.53
N GLU A 261 28.85 13.83 -4.36
CA GLU A 261 29.45 12.55 -3.96
C GLU A 261 30.52 12.74 -2.90
N MET A 262 31.45 13.68 -3.10
CA MET A 262 32.49 13.97 -2.10
C MET A 262 31.91 14.57 -0.83
N ILE A 263 30.92 15.46 -0.93
CA ILE A 263 30.25 16.02 0.24
C ILE A 263 29.61 14.90 1.07
N ALA A 264 28.92 13.95 0.43
CA ALA A 264 28.28 12.83 1.12
C ALA A 264 29.30 11.88 1.77
N LYS A 265 30.37 11.53 1.04
CA LYS A 265 31.47 10.70 1.57
C LYS A 265 32.15 11.32 2.77
N LEU A 266 32.28 12.64 2.82
CA LEU A 266 32.86 13.34 3.96
C LEU A 266 31.86 13.52 5.10
N ALA A 267 30.62 13.93 4.80
CA ALA A 267 29.59 14.17 5.80
C ALA A 267 29.15 12.90 6.53
N TYR A 268 29.01 11.79 5.80
CA TYR A 268 28.52 10.50 6.29
C TYR A 268 29.57 9.39 6.22
N GLY A 269 30.82 9.69 5.88
CA GLY A 269 31.89 8.69 5.85
C GLY A 269 32.24 8.13 7.23
N PRO A 270 33.05 7.05 7.27
CA PRO A 270 33.41 6.36 8.51
C PRO A 270 34.15 7.26 9.52
N ASN A 271 34.78 8.33 9.06
CA ASN A 271 35.52 9.28 9.90
C ASN A 271 34.64 10.42 10.43
N ALA A 272 33.41 10.56 9.95
CA ALA A 272 32.48 11.58 10.42
C ALA A 272 31.62 11.04 11.55
N ALA A 273 31.35 11.88 12.57
CA ALA A 273 30.52 11.50 13.71
C ALA A 273 29.15 10.94 13.28
N LYS A 274 28.54 11.52 12.23
CA LYS A 274 27.28 11.02 11.68
C LYS A 274 27.43 9.68 10.96
N GLY A 275 28.52 9.47 10.23
CA GLY A 275 28.81 8.18 9.60
C GLY A 275 28.98 7.06 10.63
N VAL A 276 29.67 7.34 11.74
CA VAL A 276 29.80 6.40 12.86
C VAL A 276 28.44 6.04 13.45
N GLU A 277 27.54 7.03 13.67
CA GLU A 277 26.17 6.79 14.14
C GLU A 277 25.36 5.92 13.16
N LEU A 278 25.60 6.11 11.86
CA LEU A 278 24.97 5.35 10.78
C LEU A 278 25.57 3.94 10.59
N GLY A 279 26.67 3.63 11.28
CA GLY A 279 27.44 2.40 11.16
C GLY A 279 28.21 2.27 9.84
N ASN A 280 28.48 3.40 9.17
CA ASN A 280 29.25 3.42 7.94
C ASN A 280 30.71 3.06 8.23
N THR A 281 31.25 2.12 7.46
CA THR A 281 32.61 1.58 7.64
C THR A 281 33.45 1.65 6.37
N GLN A 282 32.81 1.77 5.20
CA GLN A 282 33.52 1.83 3.92
C GLN A 282 33.67 3.27 3.43
N PRO A 283 34.73 3.58 2.66
CA PRO A 283 34.99 4.95 2.19
C PRO A 283 33.84 5.59 1.40
N ASN A 284 33.07 4.78 0.65
CA ASN A 284 31.98 5.28 -0.19
C ASN A 284 30.59 5.22 0.48
N ASP A 285 30.47 4.66 1.69
CA ASP A 285 29.16 4.45 2.34
C ASP A 285 28.35 5.74 2.46
N GLY A 286 29.02 6.87 2.68
CA GLY A 286 28.34 8.16 2.81
C GLY A 286 27.57 8.55 1.55
N TRP A 287 28.07 8.21 0.36
CA TRP A 287 27.36 8.40 -0.89
C TRP A 287 26.46 7.21 -1.20
N ASP A 288 27.00 5.99 -1.23
CA ASP A 288 26.28 4.81 -1.72
C ASP A 288 25.05 4.51 -0.86
N LEU A 289 25.12 4.74 0.46
CA LEU A 289 24.06 4.46 1.42
C LEU A 289 23.39 5.73 1.97
N ARG A 290 23.40 6.81 1.19
CA ARG A 290 22.62 8.03 1.47
C ARG A 290 21.11 7.78 1.46
N GLY A 291 20.35 8.73 2.00
CA GLY A 291 18.90 8.69 2.16
C GLY A 291 18.15 8.33 0.87
N ARG A 292 17.42 7.22 0.89
CA ARG A 292 16.57 6.76 -0.23
C ARG A 292 15.21 6.25 0.23
N GLY A 293 14.31 6.07 -0.73
CA GLY A 293 13.01 5.42 -0.52
C GLY A 293 11.95 6.36 0.07
N LEU A 294 10.86 5.77 0.51
CA LEU A 294 9.66 6.50 0.96
C LEU A 294 9.84 7.15 2.34
N VAL A 295 10.88 6.77 3.08
CA VAL A 295 11.11 7.17 4.48
C VAL A 295 12.57 7.55 4.78
N GLN A 296 13.36 7.89 3.75
CA GLN A 296 14.77 8.30 3.89
C GLN A 296 15.63 7.28 4.65
N LEU A 297 15.68 6.04 4.16
CA LEU A 297 16.60 5.03 4.67
C LEU A 297 18.04 5.47 4.41
N THR A 298 18.82 5.66 5.48
CA THR A 298 20.19 6.18 5.43
C THR A 298 21.12 5.32 6.29
N GLY A 299 22.34 5.10 5.80
CA GLY A 299 23.43 4.48 6.54
C GLY A 299 23.45 2.96 6.52
N ARG A 300 24.66 2.41 6.59
CA ARG A 300 24.92 0.96 6.55
C ARG A 300 24.08 0.15 7.50
N SER A 301 23.96 0.57 8.76
CA SER A 301 23.15 -0.16 9.75
C SER A 301 21.68 -0.28 9.33
N GLY A 302 21.11 0.79 8.76
CA GLY A 302 19.74 0.79 8.27
C GLY A 302 19.59 -0.06 7.01
N TYR A 303 20.49 0.10 6.04
CA TYR A 303 20.48 -0.67 4.81
C TYR A 303 20.64 -2.16 5.08
N GLU A 304 21.59 -2.58 5.92
CA GLU A 304 21.79 -3.99 6.29
C GLU A 304 20.56 -4.57 7.01
N TYR A 305 19.93 -3.80 7.90
CA TYR A 305 18.69 -4.23 8.54
C TYR A 305 17.58 -4.49 7.53
N ALA A 306 17.35 -3.55 6.61
CA ALA A 306 16.36 -3.69 5.55
C ALA A 306 16.74 -4.81 4.56
N ASN A 307 18.03 -5.04 4.32
CA ASN A 307 18.54 -6.05 3.40
C ASN A 307 18.13 -7.48 3.81
N ASN A 308 17.94 -7.73 5.11
CA ASN A 308 17.43 -9.01 5.63
C ASN A 308 16.03 -9.37 5.09
N TYR A 309 15.28 -8.36 4.64
CA TYR A 309 13.96 -8.49 4.05
C TYR A 309 14.02 -8.43 2.53
N THR A 310 14.70 -7.42 1.96
CA THR A 310 14.72 -7.21 0.50
C THR A 310 15.44 -8.32 -0.26
N LYS A 311 16.43 -9.00 0.35
CA LYS A 311 17.07 -10.18 -0.26
C LYS A 311 16.10 -11.32 -0.53
N ARG A 312 15.03 -11.44 0.26
CA ARG A 312 13.97 -12.45 0.05
C ARG A 312 13.11 -12.12 -1.18
N GLU A 313 13.15 -10.87 -1.65
CA GLU A 313 12.58 -10.40 -2.92
C GLU A 313 13.65 -10.30 -4.02
N GLY A 314 14.81 -10.93 -3.84
CA GLY A 314 15.90 -10.94 -4.83
C GLY A 314 16.68 -9.63 -4.96
N ALA A 315 16.56 -8.70 -3.99
CA ALA A 315 17.21 -7.40 -4.02
C ALA A 315 18.24 -7.23 -2.90
N ASP A 316 19.53 -7.19 -3.25
CA ASP A 316 20.60 -6.77 -2.34
C ASP A 316 20.76 -5.25 -2.39
N ILE A 317 20.14 -4.54 -1.46
CA ILE A 317 20.13 -3.07 -1.43
C ILE A 317 21.41 -2.47 -0.83
N VAL A 318 22.26 -3.28 -0.18
CA VAL A 318 23.57 -2.81 0.29
C VAL A 318 24.55 -2.79 -0.87
N GLN A 319 24.47 -3.78 -1.76
CA GLN A 319 25.28 -3.82 -2.97
C GLN A 319 24.72 -2.91 -4.09
N ASN A 320 23.39 -2.87 -4.23
CA ASN A 320 22.69 -2.13 -5.30
C ASN A 320 21.61 -1.20 -4.69
N PRO A 321 21.99 -0.10 -4.03
CA PRO A 321 21.07 0.77 -3.29
C PRO A 321 20.01 1.46 -4.15
N ASP A 322 20.27 1.64 -5.46
CA ASP A 322 19.32 2.27 -6.38
C ASP A 322 18.09 1.41 -6.69
N LEU A 323 18.10 0.12 -6.29
CA LEU A 323 16.90 -0.73 -6.30
C LEU A 323 15.77 -0.14 -5.43
N ILE A 324 16.10 0.61 -4.38
CA ILE A 324 15.10 1.29 -3.54
C ILE A 324 14.36 2.39 -4.32
N VAL A 325 15.00 2.99 -5.32
CA VAL A 325 14.43 4.08 -6.13
C VAL A 325 13.68 3.52 -7.34
N THR A 326 14.24 2.48 -7.96
CA THR A 326 13.77 1.95 -9.24
C THR A 326 12.72 0.84 -9.12
N ASN A 327 12.61 0.19 -7.96
CA ASN A 327 11.67 -0.90 -7.73
C ASN A 327 10.67 -0.55 -6.59
N PRO A 328 9.38 -0.32 -6.90
CA PRO A 328 8.36 0.01 -5.89
C PRO A 328 8.19 -1.03 -4.77
N ALA A 329 8.37 -2.32 -5.08
CA ALA A 329 8.32 -3.39 -4.08
C ALA A 329 9.45 -3.24 -3.05
N ILE A 330 10.65 -2.94 -3.52
CA ILE A 330 11.83 -2.76 -2.66
C ILE A 330 11.73 -1.43 -1.91
N ALA A 331 11.19 -0.38 -2.54
CA ALA A 331 10.93 0.90 -1.91
C ALA A 331 10.00 0.77 -0.69
N VAL A 332 8.87 0.07 -0.83
CA VAL A 332 7.93 -0.12 0.27
C VAL A 332 8.52 -1.06 1.34
N LEU A 333 9.14 -2.18 0.95
CA LEU A 333 9.65 -3.17 1.90
C LEU A 333 10.80 -2.61 2.76
N SER A 334 11.75 -1.91 2.13
CA SER A 334 12.85 -1.25 2.85
C SER A 334 12.32 -0.18 3.83
N SER A 335 11.28 0.55 3.43
CA SER A 335 10.64 1.56 4.27
C SER A 335 9.88 0.94 5.45
N MET A 336 9.22 -0.21 5.27
CA MET A 336 8.58 -0.94 6.35
C MET A 336 9.62 -1.52 7.33
N ALA A 337 10.72 -2.05 6.82
CA ALA A 337 11.81 -2.53 7.65
C ALA A 337 12.41 -1.39 8.50
N PHE A 338 12.54 -0.18 7.93
CA PHE A 338 12.94 1.01 8.68
C PHE A 338 11.98 1.33 9.83
N PHE A 339 10.66 1.26 9.61
CA PHE A 339 9.65 1.48 10.65
C PHE A 339 9.85 0.55 11.85
N LYS A 340 10.10 -0.74 11.57
CA LYS A 340 10.42 -1.73 12.62
C LYS A 340 11.74 -1.41 13.31
N TRP A 341 12.79 -1.14 12.54
CA TRP A 341 14.13 -0.84 13.05
C TRP A 341 14.14 0.35 14.02
N LYS A 342 13.41 1.43 13.67
CA LYS A 342 13.28 2.63 14.51
C LYS A 342 12.23 2.52 15.62
N GLY A 343 11.64 1.34 15.80
CA GLY A 343 10.60 1.09 16.80
C GLY A 343 9.36 1.97 16.61
N ILE A 344 9.10 2.45 15.39
CA ILE A 344 7.95 3.28 15.05
C ILE A 344 6.67 2.47 15.18
N THR A 345 6.73 1.18 14.87
CA THR A 345 5.56 0.30 14.84
C THR A 345 4.78 0.23 16.16
N LYS A 346 5.49 0.43 17.27
CA LYS A 346 4.91 0.44 18.62
C LYS A 346 4.24 1.76 18.96
N ILE A 347 4.88 2.88 18.61
CA ILE A 347 4.38 4.22 18.94
C ILE A 347 3.29 4.70 17.98
N ALA A 348 3.17 4.09 16.80
CA ALA A 348 2.14 4.47 15.84
C ALA A 348 0.73 4.04 16.28
N ASN A 349 0.61 2.99 17.11
CA ASN A 349 -0.68 2.46 17.52
C ASN A 349 -1.41 3.43 18.47
N GLU A 350 -2.69 3.69 18.18
CA GLU A 350 -3.56 4.62 18.92
C GLU A 350 -3.07 6.08 18.92
N GLU A 351 -2.07 6.41 18.10
CA GLU A 351 -1.50 7.74 18.02
C GLU A 351 -2.18 8.55 16.90
N THR A 352 -2.75 9.69 17.25
CA THR A 352 -3.40 10.61 16.29
C THR A 352 -2.45 11.69 15.79
N GLU A 353 -1.38 11.97 16.53
CA GLU A 353 -0.36 12.95 16.19
C GLU A 353 0.81 12.28 15.46
N THR A 354 1.16 12.82 14.30
CA THR A 354 2.24 12.30 13.46
C THR A 354 3.61 12.78 13.90
N GLU A 355 3.72 13.73 14.84
CA GLU A 355 5.00 14.28 15.29
C GLU A 355 5.95 13.20 15.86
N PRO A 356 5.55 12.32 16.79
CA PRO A 356 6.42 11.29 17.36
C PRO A 356 6.96 10.29 16.30
N ILE A 357 6.21 10.11 15.21
CA ILE A 357 6.59 9.29 14.06
C ILE A 357 7.54 10.08 13.15
N SER A 358 7.15 11.31 12.81
CA SER A 358 7.85 12.16 11.84
C SER A 358 9.28 12.49 12.28
N ILE A 359 9.50 12.75 13.57
CA ILE A 359 10.85 12.99 14.12
C ILE A 359 11.79 11.79 13.98
N ARG A 360 11.25 10.56 13.88
CA ARG A 360 12.04 9.34 13.68
C ARG A 360 12.27 9.03 12.20
N VAL A 361 11.42 9.54 11.32
CA VAL A 361 11.53 9.37 9.87
C VAL A 361 12.50 10.39 9.28
N GLY A 362 12.43 11.67 9.69
CA GLY A 362 13.33 12.69 9.16
C GLY A 362 13.08 14.09 9.71
N TYR A 363 13.91 15.03 9.26
CA TYR A 363 13.83 16.41 9.71
C TYR A 363 12.57 17.15 9.24
N ASP A 364 12.19 18.14 10.04
CA ASP A 364 11.12 19.08 9.74
C ASP A 364 11.62 20.17 8.78
N VAL A 365 11.24 20.07 7.50
CA VAL A 365 11.75 20.92 6.41
C VAL A 365 10.63 21.74 5.78
N LEU A 366 10.96 22.97 5.38
CA LEU A 366 10.04 23.85 4.65
C LEU A 366 9.92 23.37 3.19
N LEU A 367 8.70 23.12 2.76
CA LEU A 367 8.36 22.72 1.41
C LEU A 367 8.12 23.96 0.51
N ALA A 368 8.11 23.75 -0.80
CA ALA A 368 7.92 24.82 -1.79
C ALA A 368 6.59 25.59 -1.64
N ASN A 369 5.58 24.97 -1.02
CA ASN A 369 4.27 25.57 -0.73
C ASN A 369 4.28 26.45 0.54
N GLY A 370 5.43 26.66 1.19
CA GLY A 370 5.57 27.45 2.40
C GLY A 370 5.11 26.76 3.69
N LYS A 371 4.62 25.51 3.60
CA LYS A 371 4.33 24.68 4.77
C LYS A 371 5.50 23.76 5.09
N LYS A 372 5.50 23.19 6.30
CA LYS A 372 6.50 22.20 6.69
C LYS A 372 6.04 20.77 6.42
N ASN A 373 6.99 19.88 6.13
CA ASN A 373 6.67 18.47 5.83
C ASN A 373 6.00 17.75 7.01
N HIS A 374 6.35 18.02 8.26
CA HIS A 374 5.69 17.40 9.42
C HIS A 374 4.22 17.83 9.52
N SER A 375 3.91 19.10 9.27
CA SER A 375 2.53 19.59 9.24
C SER A 375 1.72 18.97 8.09
N GLU A 376 2.34 18.79 6.92
CA GLU A 376 1.68 18.11 5.79
C GLU A 376 1.45 16.62 6.08
N LYS A 377 2.33 15.96 6.84
CA LYS A 377 2.14 14.56 7.28
C LYS A 377 0.95 14.45 8.23
N GLN A 378 0.79 15.40 9.15
CA GLN A 378 -0.40 15.46 10.00
C GLN A 378 -1.66 15.63 9.16
N GLU A 379 -1.65 16.55 8.19
CA GLU A 379 -2.80 16.79 7.32
C GLU A 379 -3.14 15.55 6.47
N ALA A 380 -2.13 14.89 5.90
CA ALA A 380 -2.27 13.65 5.15
C ALA A 380 -2.83 12.51 6.01
N PHE A 381 -2.38 12.41 7.27
CA PHE A 381 -2.89 11.44 8.21
C PHE A 381 -4.37 11.69 8.52
N THR A 382 -4.70 12.85 9.09
CA THR A 382 -6.03 13.16 9.58
C THR A 382 -7.08 13.17 8.47
N LYS A 383 -6.77 13.74 7.30
CA LYS A 383 -7.75 13.93 6.22
C LYS A 383 -7.84 12.78 5.25
N ASN A 384 -6.83 11.91 5.20
CA ASN A 384 -6.74 10.86 4.16
C ASN A 384 -6.43 9.49 4.75
N THR A 385 -5.20 9.23 5.19
CA THR A 385 -4.77 7.85 5.45
C THR A 385 -5.46 7.23 6.66
N ALA A 386 -5.76 8.00 7.70
CA ALA A 386 -6.57 7.55 8.84
C ALA A 386 -8.00 7.15 8.42
N VAL A 387 -8.57 7.86 7.44
CA VAL A 387 -9.89 7.54 6.87
C VAL A 387 -9.82 6.31 5.99
N VAL A 388 -8.81 6.21 5.11
CA VAL A 388 -8.62 5.08 4.19
C VAL A 388 -8.40 3.76 4.92
N PHE A 389 -7.67 3.79 6.03
CA PHE A 389 -7.40 2.61 6.87
C PHE A 389 -8.31 2.53 8.10
N GLU A 390 -9.34 3.38 8.17
CA GLU A 390 -10.43 3.29 9.15
C GLU A 390 -9.94 3.25 10.61
N THR A 391 -8.97 4.10 10.96
CA THR A 391 -8.39 4.12 12.32
C THR A 391 -9.41 4.53 13.39
N GLY A 392 -10.40 5.36 13.04
CA GLY A 392 -11.46 5.80 13.95
C GLY A 392 -12.39 4.69 14.45
N ILE A 393 -12.39 3.53 13.78
CA ILE A 393 -13.14 2.33 14.19
C ILE A 393 -12.22 1.14 14.50
N CYS A 394 -10.92 1.39 14.56
CA CYS A 394 -9.91 0.38 14.84
C CYS A 394 -10.09 -0.14 16.26
N LYS A 395 -10.22 -1.45 16.41
CA LYS A 395 -10.35 -2.14 17.71
C LYS A 395 -9.00 -2.53 18.32
N TYR A 396 -7.89 -2.02 17.79
CA TYR A 396 -6.57 -2.29 18.35
C TYR A 396 -6.57 -1.87 19.83
N GLY A 397 -6.16 -2.77 20.73
CA GLY A 397 -6.15 -2.51 22.18
C GLY A 397 -7.51 -2.67 22.89
N GLU A 398 -8.63 -2.76 22.15
CA GLU A 398 -9.94 -3.00 22.76
C GLU A 398 -10.05 -4.46 23.25
N LYS A 399 -10.09 -4.66 24.58
CA LYS A 399 -10.55 -5.94 25.14
C LYS A 399 -12.02 -6.11 24.79
N GLN A 400 -12.34 -6.94 23.81
CA GLN A 400 -13.74 -7.34 23.59
C GLN A 400 -14.27 -7.95 24.89
N ALA A 401 -15.45 -7.48 25.33
CA ALA A 401 -16.16 -8.14 26.42
C ALA A 401 -16.33 -9.60 26.00
N ALA A 402 -15.78 -10.53 26.80
CA ALA A 402 -15.78 -11.95 26.49
C ALA A 402 -17.24 -12.42 26.34
N THR A 403 -17.71 -12.49 25.09
CA THR A 403 -18.93 -13.17 24.73
C THR A 403 -18.53 -14.53 24.17
N ASP A 404 -19.27 -15.55 24.57
CA ASP A 404 -19.23 -16.89 24.02
C ASP A 404 -19.92 -16.99 22.64
N LEU A 405 -20.47 -15.87 22.14
CA LEU A 405 -21.08 -15.79 20.82
C LEU A 405 -20.04 -15.56 19.72
N LYS A 406 -20.24 -16.19 18.58
CA LYS A 406 -19.37 -16.06 17.40
C LYS A 406 -19.72 -14.83 16.56
N ILE A 407 -19.79 -13.66 17.20
CA ILE A 407 -20.21 -12.40 16.56
C ILE A 407 -19.44 -12.14 15.26
N GLN A 408 -18.10 -12.25 15.29
CA GLN A 408 -17.29 -11.99 14.09
C GLN A 408 -17.58 -12.97 12.95
N GLN A 409 -17.89 -14.25 13.23
CA GLN A 409 -18.25 -15.21 12.20
C GLN A 409 -19.59 -14.86 11.55
N GLY A 410 -20.56 -14.41 12.35
CA GLY A 410 -21.83 -13.90 11.82
C GLY A 410 -21.66 -12.64 10.96
N ILE A 411 -20.79 -11.70 11.37
CA ILE A 411 -20.49 -10.50 10.58
C ILE A 411 -19.82 -10.87 9.24
N ASN A 412 -18.82 -11.76 9.26
CA ASN A 412 -18.16 -12.21 8.03
C ASN A 412 -19.15 -12.87 7.05
N TRP A 413 -20.10 -13.66 7.59
CA TRP A 413 -21.17 -14.23 6.77
C TRP A 413 -22.06 -13.14 6.16
N LEU A 414 -22.51 -12.16 6.94
CA LEU A 414 -23.31 -11.03 6.43
C LEU A 414 -22.57 -10.27 5.33
N GLU A 415 -21.28 -9.98 5.50
CA GLU A 415 -20.46 -9.30 4.49
C GLU A 415 -20.29 -10.13 3.21
N SER A 416 -20.26 -11.46 3.33
CA SER A 416 -20.15 -12.35 2.16
C SER A 416 -21.39 -12.27 1.25
N ILE A 417 -22.58 -12.03 1.82
CA ILE A 417 -23.85 -11.98 1.07
C ILE A 417 -24.33 -10.55 0.78
N ALA A 418 -23.80 -9.55 1.47
CA ALA A 418 -24.16 -8.15 1.23
C ALA A 418 -23.38 -7.54 0.05
N ILE A 419 -23.97 -6.48 -0.51
CA ILE A 419 -23.28 -5.51 -1.36
C ILE A 419 -23.05 -4.20 -0.61
N ASP A 420 -22.10 -3.39 -1.08
CA ASP A 420 -21.89 -2.04 -0.57
C ASP A 420 -22.96 -1.06 -1.10
N GLN A 421 -23.30 -0.02 -0.33
CA GLN A 421 -24.31 0.98 -0.68
C GLN A 421 -24.08 1.66 -2.04
N GLU A 422 -22.82 1.79 -2.47
CA GLU A 422 -22.44 2.39 -3.75
C GLU A 422 -22.82 1.52 -4.97
N LEU A 423 -23.17 0.24 -4.75
CA LEU A 423 -23.58 -0.71 -5.80
C LEU A 423 -25.08 -0.94 -5.84
N ALA A 424 -25.85 -0.32 -4.93
CA ALA A 424 -27.25 -0.65 -4.67
C ALA A 424 -28.24 -0.15 -5.74
N GLU A 425 -27.83 0.76 -6.63
CA GLU A 425 -28.70 1.28 -7.70
C GLU A 425 -29.02 0.23 -8.78
N ASP A 426 -28.10 -0.69 -9.05
CA ASP A 426 -28.29 -1.75 -10.03
C ASP A 426 -28.67 -3.05 -9.33
N LYS A 427 -29.93 -3.48 -9.57
CA LYS A 427 -30.49 -4.71 -9.04
C LYS A 427 -29.61 -5.94 -9.30
N SER A 428 -28.90 -5.98 -10.42
CA SER A 428 -28.06 -7.12 -10.80
C SER A 428 -26.82 -7.31 -9.91
N ASN A 429 -26.43 -6.30 -9.14
CA ASN A 429 -25.31 -6.39 -8.21
C ASN A 429 -25.66 -7.20 -6.95
N TYR A 430 -26.93 -7.23 -6.56
CA TYR A 430 -27.36 -7.92 -5.35
C TYR A 430 -27.10 -9.42 -5.44
N LYS A 431 -26.32 -9.94 -4.48
CA LYS A 431 -26.07 -11.38 -4.34
C LYS A 431 -27.30 -12.11 -3.80
N VAL A 432 -28.06 -11.43 -2.95
CA VAL A 432 -29.28 -11.92 -2.32
C VAL A 432 -30.35 -10.84 -2.45
N LEU A 433 -31.45 -11.17 -3.12
CA LEU A 433 -32.57 -10.26 -3.33
C LEU A 433 -33.54 -10.29 -2.14
N TYR A 434 -34.27 -9.19 -1.97
CA TYR A 434 -35.32 -9.13 -0.96
C TYR A 434 -36.54 -9.92 -1.42
N SER A 435 -37.04 -10.83 -0.56
CA SER A 435 -38.27 -11.59 -0.81
C SER A 435 -38.97 -11.94 0.50
N GLN A 436 -40.30 -12.08 0.46
CA GLN A 436 -41.13 -12.59 1.55
C GLN A 436 -41.79 -13.91 1.12
N ASP A 437 -40.97 -14.90 0.75
CA ASP A 437 -41.44 -16.21 0.28
C ASP A 437 -41.96 -17.12 1.41
N GLY A 438 -41.65 -16.77 2.66
CA GLY A 438 -42.04 -17.52 3.85
C GLY A 438 -41.09 -18.67 4.21
N ASP A 439 -40.06 -18.93 3.41
CA ASP A 439 -39.09 -20.01 3.64
C ASP A 439 -37.89 -19.54 4.46
N ARG A 440 -38.14 -19.36 5.75
CA ARG A 440 -37.18 -18.75 6.68
C ARG A 440 -36.08 -19.68 7.17
N THR A 441 -36.13 -20.96 6.83
CA THR A 441 -35.30 -21.98 7.51
C THR A 441 -34.61 -22.97 6.59
N SER A 442 -35.04 -23.10 5.33
CA SER A 442 -34.35 -23.97 4.37
C SER A 442 -33.01 -23.38 3.94
N LYS A 443 -32.26 -24.16 3.15
CA LYS A 443 -31.02 -23.70 2.55
C LYS A 443 -31.31 -22.83 1.31
N GLU A 444 -32.39 -23.14 0.60
CA GLU A 444 -32.87 -22.44 -0.58
C GLU A 444 -33.33 -21.01 -0.24
N GLY A 445 -33.85 -20.79 0.98
CA GLY A 445 -34.12 -19.44 1.51
C GLY A 445 -32.86 -18.59 1.78
N GLU A 446 -31.65 -19.04 1.42
CA GLU A 446 -30.47 -18.17 1.40
C GLU A 446 -30.34 -17.38 0.08
N ASP A 447 -31.04 -17.80 -0.98
CA ASP A 447 -31.00 -17.15 -2.30
C ASP A 447 -31.79 -15.82 -2.32
N VAL A 448 -32.79 -15.71 -1.46
CA VAL A 448 -33.60 -14.51 -1.21
C VAL A 448 -33.98 -14.43 0.26
N MET A 449 -34.13 -13.24 0.83
CA MET A 449 -34.52 -13.13 2.26
C MET A 449 -35.18 -11.79 2.62
N ASP A 450 -36.02 -11.82 3.65
CA ASP A 450 -36.53 -10.61 4.29
C ASP A 450 -35.67 -10.14 5.48
N CYS A 451 -35.98 -8.95 6.01
CA CYS A 451 -35.22 -8.32 7.09
C CYS A 451 -35.14 -9.20 8.34
N SER A 452 -36.23 -9.82 8.76
CA SER A 452 -36.26 -10.68 9.94
C SER A 452 -35.58 -12.03 9.73
N GLU A 453 -35.69 -12.59 8.53
CA GLU A 453 -34.98 -13.82 8.17
C GLU A 453 -33.46 -13.65 8.21
N LEU A 454 -32.94 -12.55 7.64
CA LEU A 454 -31.52 -12.21 7.71
C LEU A 454 -31.02 -12.22 9.17
N ILE A 455 -31.81 -11.67 10.10
CA ILE A 455 -31.49 -11.65 11.53
C ILE A 455 -31.57 -13.05 12.14
N CYS A 456 -32.60 -13.83 11.85
CA CYS A 456 -32.73 -15.18 12.38
C CYS A 456 -31.58 -16.10 11.93
N ARG A 457 -31.10 -15.93 10.68
CA ARG A 457 -29.91 -16.61 10.18
C ARG A 457 -28.63 -16.09 10.85
N TYR A 458 -28.47 -14.77 10.98
CA TYR A 458 -27.35 -14.17 11.72
C TYR A 458 -27.25 -14.69 13.17
N LEU A 459 -28.38 -14.72 13.90
CA LEU A 459 -28.46 -15.23 15.27
C LEU A 459 -28.01 -16.70 15.38
N GLN A 460 -28.29 -17.52 14.36
CA GLN A 460 -27.79 -18.89 14.28
C GLN A 460 -26.28 -18.92 14.00
N LYS A 461 -25.76 -18.08 13.09
CA LYS A 461 -24.32 -18.02 12.75
C LYS A 461 -23.44 -17.59 13.93
N ILE A 462 -23.97 -16.75 14.82
CA ILE A 462 -23.26 -16.34 16.05
C ILE A 462 -23.44 -17.34 17.21
N GLU A 463 -24.13 -18.46 16.97
CA GLU A 463 -24.49 -19.48 17.96
C GLU A 463 -25.33 -18.94 19.14
N TRP A 464 -26.13 -17.90 18.88
CA TRP A 464 -27.14 -17.43 19.82
C TRP A 464 -28.37 -18.34 19.81
N SER A 465 -28.67 -18.98 18.68
CA SER A 465 -29.65 -20.07 18.57
C SER A 465 -29.03 -21.31 17.93
N SER A 466 -29.51 -22.50 18.32
CA SER A 466 -29.05 -23.77 17.73
C SER A 466 -29.55 -24.02 16.32
N LYS A 467 -30.63 -23.33 15.92
CA LYS A 467 -31.29 -23.43 14.61
C LYS A 467 -31.70 -22.03 14.16
N VAL A 468 -31.93 -21.88 12.86
CA VAL A 468 -32.54 -20.65 12.32
C VAL A 468 -33.95 -20.54 12.90
N LEU A 469 -34.26 -19.38 13.48
CA LEU A 469 -35.56 -19.13 14.10
C LEU A 469 -36.59 -18.77 13.04
N ASN A 470 -37.78 -19.33 13.15
CA ASN A 470 -38.92 -18.91 12.31
C ASN A 470 -39.69 -17.78 13.01
N MET A 471 -39.11 -16.57 13.00
CA MET A 471 -39.73 -15.38 13.59
C MET A 471 -39.74 -14.22 12.59
N ASN A 472 -40.88 -13.52 12.51
CA ASN A 472 -40.95 -12.23 11.84
C ASN A 472 -40.45 -11.09 12.76
N THR A 473 -40.36 -9.87 12.23
CA THR A 473 -39.86 -8.70 12.99
C THR A 473 -40.66 -8.42 14.28
N SER A 474 -41.99 -8.60 14.24
CA SER A 474 -42.85 -8.42 15.42
C SER A 474 -42.59 -9.50 16.49
N GLY A 475 -42.37 -10.75 16.06
CA GLY A 475 -41.98 -11.87 16.93
C GLY A 475 -40.62 -11.62 17.58
N LEU A 476 -39.61 -11.21 16.82
CA LEU A 476 -38.29 -10.84 17.32
C LEU A 476 -38.38 -9.71 18.36
N TYR A 477 -39.12 -8.64 18.05
CA TYR A 477 -39.34 -7.53 18.97
C TYR A 477 -39.99 -8.00 20.28
N THR A 478 -41.05 -8.81 20.19
CA THR A 478 -41.79 -9.32 21.36
C THR A 478 -40.92 -10.25 22.20
N TYR A 479 -40.15 -11.12 21.55
CA TYR A 479 -39.18 -11.98 22.22
C TYR A 479 -38.16 -11.13 23.00
N ALA A 480 -37.61 -10.09 22.37
CA ALA A 480 -36.63 -9.21 23.00
C ALA A 480 -37.17 -8.48 24.24
N GLN A 481 -38.43 -8.02 24.21
CA GLN A 481 -39.06 -7.39 25.39
C GLN A 481 -39.20 -8.37 26.55
N ASN A 482 -39.55 -9.62 26.27
CA ASN A 482 -39.82 -10.63 27.29
C ASN A 482 -38.56 -11.33 27.79
N ASN A 483 -37.44 -11.21 27.08
CA ASN A 483 -36.22 -11.99 27.32
C ASN A 483 -34.96 -11.12 27.33
N SER A 484 -34.95 -10.05 28.12
CA SER A 484 -33.82 -9.10 28.24
C SER A 484 -32.50 -9.74 28.69
N LYS A 485 -32.55 -10.90 29.34
CA LYS A 485 -31.37 -11.72 29.70
C LYS A 485 -30.62 -12.25 28.47
N TRP A 486 -31.34 -12.56 27.39
CA TRP A 486 -30.81 -13.19 26.18
C TRP A 486 -30.67 -12.20 25.03
N LEU A 487 -31.50 -11.17 25.01
CA LEU A 487 -31.47 -10.11 24.02
C LEU A 487 -31.69 -8.76 24.72
N GLU A 488 -30.60 -8.14 25.12
CA GLU A 488 -30.61 -6.92 25.96
C GLU A 488 -31.06 -5.72 25.13
N LYS A 489 -32.15 -5.06 25.53
CA LYS A 489 -32.62 -3.83 24.90
C LYS A 489 -31.91 -2.60 25.46
N HIS A 490 -31.42 -1.73 24.58
CA HIS A 490 -30.84 -0.45 24.95
C HIS A 490 -31.82 0.68 24.71
N ASP A 491 -32.58 1.05 25.75
CA ASP A 491 -33.62 2.07 25.66
C ASP A 491 -33.09 3.51 25.65
N SER A 492 -31.88 3.73 26.14
CA SER A 492 -31.26 5.06 26.15
C SER A 492 -30.85 5.48 24.74
N THR A 493 -31.29 6.67 24.33
CA THR A 493 -30.83 7.31 23.08
C THR A 493 -29.37 7.77 23.15
N SER A 494 -28.74 7.75 24.32
CA SER A 494 -27.29 7.96 24.46
C SER A 494 -26.46 6.71 24.17
N TYR A 495 -27.09 5.54 24.08
CA TYR A 495 -26.41 4.29 23.81
C TYR A 495 -25.67 4.34 22.47
N LYS A 496 -24.42 3.89 22.51
CA LYS A 496 -23.56 3.76 21.34
C LYS A 496 -23.58 2.29 20.92
N PRO A 497 -24.15 1.96 19.74
CA PRO A 497 -24.31 0.58 19.34
C PRO A 497 -22.97 -0.11 19.15
N LYS A 498 -22.94 -1.40 19.45
CA LYS A 498 -21.79 -2.27 19.32
C LYS A 498 -21.95 -3.14 18.07
N ILE A 499 -20.82 -3.64 17.57
CA ILE A 499 -20.83 -4.60 16.47
C ILE A 499 -21.56 -5.86 16.93
N GLY A 500 -22.51 -6.29 16.10
CA GLY A 500 -23.40 -7.40 16.35
C GLY A 500 -24.70 -7.04 17.08
N ASP A 501 -24.89 -5.79 17.49
CA ASP A 501 -26.20 -5.31 17.93
C ASP A 501 -27.19 -5.36 16.76
N ILE A 502 -28.45 -5.60 17.05
CA ILE A 502 -29.54 -5.56 16.08
C ILE A 502 -30.41 -4.34 16.37
N PHE A 503 -30.78 -3.57 15.35
CA PHE A 503 -31.83 -2.54 15.53
C PHE A 503 -33.17 -3.13 15.15
N ILE A 504 -34.22 -2.82 15.90
CA ILE A 504 -35.57 -3.34 15.63
C ILE A 504 -36.61 -2.26 15.92
N TRP A 505 -37.58 -2.12 15.00
CA TRP A 505 -38.87 -1.49 15.29
C TRP A 505 -40.01 -2.31 14.65
N LYS A 506 -41.22 -2.18 15.20
CA LYS A 506 -42.44 -2.77 14.64
C LYS A 506 -43.60 -1.80 14.67
N ASN A 507 -44.59 -2.01 13.80
CA ASN A 507 -45.87 -1.33 13.90
C ASN A 507 -46.75 -1.96 15.00
N ASP A 508 -47.84 -1.27 15.35
CA ASP A 508 -48.77 -1.71 16.38
C ASP A 508 -49.52 -2.99 15.98
N ALA A 509 -49.86 -3.12 14.69
CA ALA A 509 -50.53 -4.30 14.15
C ALA A 509 -49.63 -5.56 14.09
N GLY A 510 -48.32 -5.42 14.30
CA GLY A 510 -47.35 -6.51 14.16
C GLY A 510 -47.17 -7.04 12.73
N SER A 511 -47.79 -6.38 11.74
CA SER A 511 -47.75 -6.73 10.32
C SER A 511 -46.59 -6.09 9.56
N ASN A 512 -45.95 -5.08 10.15
CA ASN A 512 -44.83 -4.36 9.54
C ASN A 512 -43.77 -4.03 10.59
N GLY A 513 -42.53 -3.89 10.15
CA GLY A 513 -41.38 -3.61 10.99
C GLY A 513 -40.11 -3.78 10.20
N HIS A 514 -39.02 -3.21 10.70
CA HIS A 514 -37.71 -3.36 10.07
C HIS A 514 -36.64 -3.69 11.09
N THR A 515 -35.61 -4.38 10.62
CA THR A 515 -34.50 -4.83 11.44
C THR A 515 -33.23 -5.03 10.61
N GLY A 516 -32.09 -4.92 11.28
CA GLY A 516 -30.78 -5.09 10.66
C GLY A 516 -29.68 -5.24 11.71
N VAL A 517 -28.49 -5.64 11.28
CA VAL A 517 -27.33 -5.87 12.16
C VAL A 517 -26.36 -4.70 12.06
N VAL A 518 -25.93 -4.16 13.18
CA VAL A 518 -24.85 -3.18 13.28
C VAL A 518 -23.53 -3.91 13.03
N VAL A 519 -22.86 -3.56 11.93
CA VAL A 519 -21.56 -4.14 11.57
C VAL A 519 -20.40 -3.21 11.89
N ASN A 520 -20.68 -1.93 12.10
CA ASN A 520 -19.69 -0.94 12.54
C ASN A 520 -20.34 0.30 13.18
N PHE A 521 -19.62 1.01 14.04
CA PHE A 521 -20.04 2.28 14.62
C PHE A 521 -18.87 3.27 14.69
N ASP A 522 -18.94 4.34 13.89
CA ASP A 522 -18.01 5.47 13.93
C ASP A 522 -18.42 6.43 15.06
N LYS A 523 -17.69 6.35 16.18
CA LYS A 523 -17.91 7.20 17.37
C LYS A 523 -17.71 8.68 17.08
N THR A 524 -16.82 9.03 16.14
CA THR A 524 -16.44 10.43 15.85
C THR A 524 -17.50 11.15 15.04
N LYS A 525 -18.12 10.44 14.08
CA LYS A 525 -19.17 10.99 13.20
C LYS A 525 -20.59 10.65 13.66
N ASP A 526 -20.73 9.82 14.68
CA ASP A 526 -22.01 9.25 15.12
C ASP A 526 -22.75 8.50 13.99
N ILE A 527 -21.98 7.77 13.17
CA ILE A 527 -22.46 7.00 12.02
C ILE A 527 -22.49 5.51 12.38
N VAL A 528 -23.63 4.87 12.15
CA VAL A 528 -23.84 3.43 12.30
C VAL A 528 -23.77 2.79 10.91
N THR A 529 -22.95 1.76 10.74
CA THR A 529 -23.00 0.92 9.53
C THR A 529 -23.78 -0.34 9.85
N THR A 530 -24.75 -0.66 9.01
CA THR A 530 -25.63 -1.82 9.17
C THR A 530 -25.61 -2.71 7.93
N ILE A 531 -25.89 -3.99 8.11
CA ILE A 531 -26.28 -4.88 7.01
C ILE A 531 -27.74 -5.28 7.22
N GLU A 532 -28.52 -5.10 6.15
CA GLU A 532 -29.98 -5.19 6.18
C GLU A 532 -30.49 -5.83 4.88
N ALA A 533 -31.56 -6.61 4.97
CA ALA A 533 -32.34 -7.01 3.81
C ALA A 533 -33.52 -6.04 3.68
N ILE A 534 -33.54 -5.24 2.61
CA ILE A 534 -34.46 -4.10 2.51
C ILE A 534 -34.97 -3.91 1.08
N SER A 535 -36.25 -3.57 0.97
CA SER A 535 -36.94 -3.26 -0.28
C SER A 535 -37.70 -1.94 -0.16
N SER A 536 -36.97 -0.84 -0.06
CA SER A 536 -37.51 0.52 0.07
C SER A 536 -36.60 1.57 -0.57
N SER A 537 -37.10 2.79 -0.70
CA SER A 537 -36.34 3.94 -1.20
C SER A 537 -35.84 4.76 -0.02
N GLU A 538 -34.52 4.88 0.14
CA GLU A 538 -33.89 5.43 1.34
C GLU A 538 -32.78 6.45 1.02
N GLU A 539 -32.42 7.26 2.03
CA GLU A 539 -31.34 8.26 1.97
C GLU A 539 -30.22 7.92 2.98
N PRO A 540 -29.34 6.95 2.67
CA PRO A 540 -28.21 6.63 3.54
C PRO A 540 -27.15 7.73 3.53
N GLU A 541 -26.34 7.78 4.59
CA GLU A 541 -25.26 8.76 4.72
C GLU A 541 -24.16 8.52 3.67
N GLY A 542 -23.77 9.58 2.97
CA GLY A 542 -22.72 9.55 1.96
C GLY A 542 -23.18 9.22 0.54
N ILE A 543 -24.49 9.09 0.30
CA ILE A 543 -25.09 9.01 -1.03
C ILE A 543 -25.91 10.28 -1.29
N ASP A 544 -25.77 10.84 -2.50
CA ASP A 544 -26.51 12.03 -2.90
C ASP A 544 -27.93 11.65 -3.35
N GLY A 545 -28.90 11.79 -2.44
CA GLY A 545 -30.32 11.57 -2.71
C GLY A 545 -30.82 10.17 -2.34
N LYS A 546 -31.97 9.81 -2.90
CA LYS A 546 -32.64 8.52 -2.62
C LYS A 546 -32.14 7.42 -3.53
N ILE A 547 -31.87 6.26 -2.94
CA ILE A 547 -31.59 5.03 -3.68
C ILE A 547 -32.66 3.99 -3.42
N ASN A 548 -33.00 3.21 -4.44
CA ASN A 548 -33.98 2.13 -4.35
C ASN A 548 -33.26 0.83 -4.00
N LEU A 549 -33.49 0.34 -2.78
CA LEU A 549 -32.86 -0.85 -2.28
C LEU A 549 -33.73 -2.08 -2.58
N GLN A 550 -33.12 -3.21 -2.92
CA GLN A 550 -33.85 -4.40 -3.40
C GLN A 550 -33.28 -5.73 -2.89
N GLY A 551 -32.55 -5.74 -1.77
CA GLY A 551 -31.89 -6.94 -1.26
C GLY A 551 -31.01 -6.69 -0.05
N VAL A 552 -30.03 -7.59 0.16
CA VAL A 552 -29.08 -7.51 1.26
C VAL A 552 -27.98 -6.51 0.95
N VAL A 553 -27.89 -5.43 1.74
CA VAL A 553 -26.99 -4.30 1.49
C VAL A 553 -26.38 -3.78 2.79
N LYS A 554 -25.14 -3.33 2.69
CA LYS A 554 -24.40 -2.64 3.76
C LYS A 554 -24.56 -1.13 3.60
N LEU A 555 -25.19 -0.49 4.58
CA LEU A 555 -25.58 0.93 4.55
C LEU A 555 -24.96 1.69 5.72
N LYS A 556 -24.71 2.98 5.53
CA LYS A 556 -24.26 3.91 6.56
C LYS A 556 -25.39 4.87 6.92
N TRP A 557 -25.58 5.09 8.21
CA TRP A 557 -26.65 5.93 8.74
C TRP A 557 -26.16 6.86 9.82
N LYS A 558 -26.63 8.11 9.84
CA LYS A 558 -26.60 8.87 11.09
C LYS A 558 -27.42 8.14 12.14
N ARG A 559 -26.88 7.99 13.35
CA ARG A 559 -27.55 7.25 14.44
C ARG A 559 -28.95 7.81 14.78
N PHE A 560 -29.12 9.13 14.63
CA PHE A 560 -30.39 9.85 14.81
C PHE A 560 -31.17 10.10 13.50
N SER A 561 -30.94 9.31 12.45
CA SER A 561 -31.74 9.36 11.22
C SER A 561 -33.16 8.83 11.43
N LYS A 562 -34.04 9.09 10.46
CA LYS A 562 -35.40 8.53 10.41
C LYS A 562 -35.42 7.02 10.14
N HIS A 563 -34.31 6.43 9.73
CA HIS A 563 -34.17 4.99 9.56
C HIS A 563 -33.89 4.27 10.89
N LEU A 564 -33.17 4.95 11.80
CA LEU A 564 -32.76 4.42 13.10
C LEU A 564 -33.52 5.11 14.24
N ILE A 565 -32.83 5.75 15.20
CA ILE A 565 -33.42 6.19 16.49
C ILE A 565 -34.63 7.11 16.31
N ASN A 566 -34.62 7.98 15.30
CA ASN A 566 -35.69 8.95 15.04
C ASN A 566 -36.75 8.42 14.07
N HIS A 567 -36.87 7.10 13.93
CA HIS A 567 -37.95 6.47 13.17
C HIS A 567 -39.32 7.00 13.64
N PRO A 568 -40.20 7.42 12.71
CA PRO A 568 -41.49 7.99 13.04
C PRO A 568 -42.38 6.98 13.76
N ILE A 569 -42.80 7.33 14.99
CA ILE A 569 -43.72 6.51 15.79
C ILE A 569 -45.19 6.66 15.37
N ARG A 570 -45.51 7.67 14.56
CA ARG A 570 -46.86 7.90 14.05
C ARG A 570 -46.78 8.38 12.61
N THR A 571 -47.45 7.67 11.72
CA THR A 571 -47.61 8.02 10.30
C THR A 571 -49.09 8.21 9.98
N SER A 572 -49.42 8.55 8.73
CA SER A 572 -50.81 8.59 8.26
C SER A 572 -51.48 7.23 8.20
N THR A 573 -50.71 6.13 8.22
CA THR A 573 -51.19 4.76 7.98
C THR A 573 -51.01 3.82 9.16
N TYR A 574 -50.08 4.09 10.06
CA TYR A 574 -49.85 3.27 11.26
C TYR A 574 -49.13 4.02 12.39
N THR A 575 -49.26 3.48 13.60
CA THR A 575 -48.42 3.78 14.76
C THR A 575 -47.37 2.67 14.91
N ALA A 576 -46.17 3.05 15.36
CA ALA A 576 -45.05 2.14 15.52
C ALA A 576 -44.27 2.37 16.82
N SER A 577 -43.58 1.32 17.25
CA SER A 577 -42.60 1.39 18.33
C SER A 577 -41.46 2.31 17.94
N THR A 578 -40.77 2.85 18.94
CA THR A 578 -39.47 3.46 18.70
C THR A 578 -38.47 2.40 18.21
N CYS A 579 -37.54 2.82 17.35
CA CYS A 579 -36.41 1.98 16.95
C CYS A 579 -35.34 1.98 18.05
N ARG A 580 -34.92 0.80 18.48
CA ARG A 580 -33.91 0.60 19.52
C ARG A 580 -32.90 -0.46 19.11
N PHE A 581 -31.71 -0.39 19.71
CA PHE A 581 -30.67 -1.39 19.55
C PHE A 581 -30.82 -2.49 20.61
N TYR A 582 -30.51 -3.71 20.22
CA TYR A 582 -30.56 -4.88 21.07
C TYR A 582 -29.26 -5.67 20.94
N THR A 583 -28.68 -6.10 22.06
CA THR A 583 -27.44 -6.91 22.07
C THR A 583 -27.78 -8.38 22.33
N PRO A 584 -27.50 -9.30 21.39
CA PRO A 584 -27.57 -10.73 21.68
C PRO A 584 -26.60 -11.09 22.81
N LYS A 585 -27.08 -11.87 23.78
CA LYS A 585 -26.34 -12.31 24.95
C LYS A 585 -26.36 -13.83 25.04
N VAL A 586 -25.17 -14.38 25.28
CA VAL A 586 -24.95 -15.76 25.71
C VAL A 586 -25.23 -16.81 24.61
N HIS A 587 -24.32 -17.77 24.47
CA HIS A 587 -24.44 -18.91 23.55
C HIS A 587 -25.69 -19.77 23.87
N TYR A 588 -26.34 -20.33 22.84
CA TYR A 588 -27.60 -21.08 22.98
C TYR A 588 -27.53 -22.22 24.01
N SER A 589 -26.36 -22.85 24.17
CA SER A 589 -26.16 -23.95 25.13
C SER A 589 -26.31 -23.55 26.60
N LYS A 590 -26.25 -22.25 26.89
CA LYS A 590 -26.43 -21.67 28.23
C LYS A 590 -27.78 -20.97 28.39
N GLN A 591 -28.58 -20.92 27.33
CA GLN A 591 -30.00 -20.58 27.43
C GLN A 591 -30.70 -21.77 28.08
N ASP A 592 -31.46 -21.54 29.15
CA ASP A 592 -32.29 -22.61 29.76
C ASP A 592 -33.12 -23.25 28.64
N LYS A 593 -33.10 -24.59 28.56
CA LYS A 593 -33.74 -25.39 27.50
C LYS A 593 -35.29 -25.34 27.54
N LYS A 594 -35.89 -24.16 27.65
CA LYS A 594 -37.34 -23.96 27.64
C LYS A 594 -37.81 -23.35 26.34
#